data_AF-A0A9W4XUR1-F1
#
_entry.id   AF-A0A9W4XUR1-F1
#
_cell.length_a   1.000
_cell.length_b   1.000
_cell.length_c   1.000
_cell.angle_alpha   90.00
_cell.angle_beta   90.00
_cell.angle_gamma   90.00
#
_symmetry.space_group_name_H-M   'P 1'
#
loop_
_entity.id
_entity.type
_entity.pdbx_description
1 polymer ?
#
loop_
_entity_poly.entity_id
_entity_poly.type
_entity_poly.pdbx_seq_one_letter_code
_entity_poly.pdbx_strand_id
1 'polypeptide(L)'
;MRLSYVAFFASTATALSFPHVSSVTKLFARKGGDDGNGKCPAIWGTISKDLTSRFLTNGQCNPDARAAIRAVFHDCGAWNTAQGATGGCDGSLALAPGEIDRDENKGLANIISTLKNLASQYKVGVADMIVFAGNHAIVTCPGGPRVQTWIGRKDSTTPAPNGLLPDVNAPAADLSALFTAKGFSDRDLAALLGAHSTSNQFNFDTSTSNVGKPQDSTPGIWDVKYYSETLNPPQGVVVFPSDSKLAKYAGVGKEFSGFVNNAGKWNGKFADAMAKMALFGSGGKTSGMSDCTDSLPKETNAKREVKATNPFMPRN
;
A
#
# COMPACT_ATOMS: atom_id res chain seq x y z
N MET A 1 -59.89 53.02 23.97
CA MET A 1 -60.80 51.94 23.54
C MET A 1 -60.42 51.54 22.12
N ARG A 2 -59.48 50.60 21.97
CA ARG A 2 -59.06 50.05 20.67
C ARG A 2 -59.41 48.57 20.69
N LEU A 3 -60.43 48.18 19.94
CA LEU A 3 -60.79 46.77 19.73
C LEU A 3 -59.73 46.15 18.82
N SER A 4 -58.91 45.26 19.38
CA SER A 4 -58.04 44.38 18.62
C SER A 4 -58.86 43.18 18.16
N TYR A 5 -59.12 43.06 16.86
CA TYR A 5 -59.69 41.85 16.27
C TYR A 5 -58.60 40.78 16.17
N VAL A 6 -58.85 39.64 16.81
CA VAL A 6 -58.07 38.41 16.69
C VAL A 6 -58.46 37.74 15.38
N ALA A 7 -57.54 37.71 14.41
CA ALA A 7 -57.69 36.91 13.19
C ALA A 7 -57.10 35.52 13.42
N PHE A 8 -57.96 34.50 13.42
CA PHE A 8 -57.58 33.10 13.29
C PHE A 8 -57.02 32.85 11.89
N PHE A 9 -55.71 32.58 11.78
CA PHE A 9 -55.15 32.00 10.55
C PHE A 9 -55.34 30.49 10.60
N ALA A 10 -56.27 30.00 9.78
CA ALA A 10 -56.40 28.59 9.44
C ALA A 10 -55.14 28.15 8.66
N SER A 11 -54.37 27.24 9.26
CA SER A 11 -53.19 26.64 8.63
C SER A 11 -53.65 25.64 7.57
N THR A 12 -53.62 26.02 6.30
CA THR A 12 -53.78 25.08 5.19
C THR A 12 -52.42 24.45 4.93
N ALA A 13 -52.23 23.23 5.43
CA ALA A 13 -51.08 22.41 5.08
C ALA A 13 -51.20 22.00 3.60
N THR A 14 -50.59 22.77 2.72
CA THR A 14 -50.32 22.33 1.35
C THR A 14 -49.16 21.35 1.41
N ALA A 15 -49.47 20.07 1.21
CA ALA A 15 -48.45 19.03 1.03
C ALA A 15 -47.71 19.32 -0.29
N LEU A 16 -46.54 19.94 -0.19
CA LEU A 16 -45.59 20.02 -1.29
C LEU A 16 -44.99 18.63 -1.49
N SER A 17 -45.44 17.94 -2.55
CA SER A 17 -44.80 16.73 -3.05
C SER A 17 -43.44 17.10 -3.66
N PHE A 18 -42.36 16.82 -2.95
CA PHE A 18 -41.02 16.92 -3.52
C PHE A 18 -40.82 15.83 -4.59
N PRO A 19 -40.35 16.16 -5.80
CA PRO A 19 -39.89 15.14 -6.72
C PRO A 19 -38.74 14.38 -6.08
N HIS A 20 -38.76 13.06 -6.24
CA HIS A 20 -37.80 12.12 -5.66
C HIS A 20 -36.37 12.48 -6.10
N VAL A 21 -35.59 13.15 -5.23
CA VAL A 21 -34.19 13.51 -5.50
C VAL A 21 -33.31 12.29 -5.27
N SER A 22 -33.40 11.30 -6.16
CA SER A 22 -32.48 10.17 -6.24
C SER A 22 -31.37 10.44 -7.26
N SER A 23 -30.47 11.40 -6.99
CA SER A 23 -29.23 11.55 -7.79
C SER A 23 -28.10 12.39 -7.17
N VAL A 24 -27.91 12.37 -5.84
CA VAL A 24 -26.65 12.89 -5.23
C VAL A 24 -25.78 11.78 -4.64
N THR A 25 -26.33 10.57 -4.46
CA THR A 25 -25.59 9.40 -3.95
C THR A 25 -24.70 8.72 -5.02
N LYS A 26 -24.81 9.12 -6.29
CA LYS A 26 -23.99 8.56 -7.39
C LYS A 26 -22.59 9.18 -7.54
N LEU A 27 -22.25 10.23 -6.79
CA LEU A 27 -20.89 10.80 -6.79
C LEU A 27 -19.92 10.13 -5.80
N PHE A 28 -20.42 9.32 -4.86
CA PHE A 28 -19.58 8.62 -3.86
C PHE A 28 -19.77 7.10 -3.83
N ALA A 29 -20.60 6.55 -4.72
CA ALA A 29 -20.59 5.12 -4.99
C ALA A 29 -19.38 4.81 -5.88
N ARG A 30 -18.29 4.30 -5.29
CA ARG A 30 -17.28 3.58 -6.08
C ARG A 30 -18.04 2.52 -6.86
N LYS A 31 -18.02 2.66 -8.18
CA LYS A 31 -18.51 1.68 -9.14
C LYS A 31 -17.80 0.37 -8.79
N GLY A 32 -18.48 -0.52 -8.08
CA GLY A 32 -18.06 -1.91 -7.96
C GLY A 32 -17.93 -2.40 -9.40
N GLY A 33 -16.69 -2.68 -9.80
CA GLY A 33 -16.35 -3.05 -11.17
C GLY A 33 -16.97 -4.39 -11.49
N ASP A 34 -18.17 -4.37 -12.06
CA ASP A 34 -18.63 -5.42 -12.96
C ASP A 34 -18.30 -4.95 -14.38
N ASP A 35 -17.05 -5.15 -14.78
CA ASP A 35 -16.53 -4.94 -16.13
C ASP A 35 -16.30 -6.27 -16.88
N GLY A 36 -17.01 -7.34 -16.49
CA GLY A 36 -17.07 -8.58 -17.28
C GLY A 36 -15.97 -9.60 -17.00
N ASN A 37 -15.21 -9.46 -15.92
CA ASN A 37 -14.40 -10.55 -15.36
C ASN A 37 -15.10 -11.16 -14.15
N GLY A 38 -15.00 -12.48 -14.01
CA GLY A 38 -15.68 -13.24 -12.96
C GLY A 38 -15.52 -12.66 -11.56
N LYS A 39 -16.51 -12.93 -10.70
CA LYS A 39 -16.45 -12.63 -9.26
C LYS A 39 -15.10 -13.09 -8.69
N CYS A 40 -14.51 -12.30 -7.79
CA CYS A 40 -13.29 -12.69 -7.10
C CYS A 40 -13.39 -14.14 -6.59
N PRO A 41 -12.43 -15.02 -6.91
CA PRO A 41 -12.47 -16.40 -6.45
C PRO A 41 -12.55 -16.48 -4.93
N ALA A 42 -13.52 -17.22 -4.40
CA ALA A 42 -13.81 -17.29 -2.96
C ALA A 42 -12.60 -17.71 -2.10
N ILE A 43 -11.63 -18.41 -2.70
CA ILE A 43 -10.38 -18.79 -2.04
C ILE A 43 -9.59 -17.59 -1.48
N TRP A 44 -9.69 -16.42 -2.10
CA TRP A 44 -9.00 -15.20 -1.62
C TRP A 44 -9.55 -14.69 -0.29
N GLY A 45 -10.83 -14.96 0.01
CA GLY A 45 -11.39 -14.71 1.33
C GLY A 45 -10.82 -15.64 2.40
N THR A 46 -10.48 -16.89 2.05
CA THR A 46 -9.79 -17.81 2.95
C THR A 46 -8.32 -17.42 3.15
N ILE A 47 -7.63 -17.08 2.06
CA ILE A 47 -6.24 -16.59 2.08
C ILE A 47 -6.13 -15.34 2.95
N SER A 48 -7.07 -14.38 2.83
CA SER A 48 -7.07 -13.18 3.67
C SER A 48 -7.15 -13.48 5.17
N LYS A 49 -7.97 -14.45 5.58
CA LYS A 49 -8.06 -14.82 7.00
C LYS A 49 -6.74 -15.39 7.54
N ASP A 50 -6.07 -16.22 6.74
CA ASP A 50 -4.75 -16.76 7.09
C ASP A 50 -3.70 -15.64 7.19
N LEU A 51 -3.61 -14.78 6.16
CA LEU A 51 -2.68 -13.66 6.13
C LEU A 51 -2.90 -12.67 7.29
N THR A 52 -4.15 -12.39 7.67
CA THR A 52 -4.48 -11.54 8.84
C THR A 52 -3.83 -12.09 10.11
N SER A 53 -3.92 -13.40 10.32
CA SER A 53 -3.36 -14.08 11.49
C SER A 53 -1.83 -14.08 11.47
N ARG A 54 -1.23 -14.04 10.28
CA ARG A 54 0.24 -14.04 10.08
C ARG A 54 0.89 -12.68 10.18
N PHE A 55 0.18 -11.59 9.88
CA PHE A 55 0.80 -10.27 9.73
C PHE A 55 0.77 -9.39 10.98
N LEU A 56 0.06 -9.82 12.03
CA LEU A 56 -0.02 -9.08 13.28
C LEU A 56 0.69 -9.79 14.42
N THR A 57 1.40 -9.01 15.23
CA THR A 57 1.87 -9.43 16.55
C THR A 57 1.63 -8.27 17.50
N ASN A 58 0.90 -8.51 18.59
CA ASN A 58 0.51 -7.48 19.56
C ASN A 58 -0.19 -6.25 18.95
N GLY A 59 -1.01 -6.46 17.91
CA GLY A 59 -1.73 -5.39 17.22
C GLY A 59 -0.85 -4.46 16.38
N GLN A 60 0.35 -4.91 15.99
CA GLN A 60 1.27 -4.17 15.11
C GLN A 60 1.68 -5.03 13.93
N CYS A 61 2.09 -4.39 12.84
CA CYS A 61 2.75 -5.08 11.72
C CYS A 61 3.97 -5.83 12.24
N ASN A 62 4.03 -7.13 11.97
CA ASN A 62 5.19 -7.93 12.32
C ASN A 62 6.22 -7.95 11.16
N PRO A 63 7.38 -8.62 11.33
CA PRO A 63 8.38 -8.70 10.28
C PRO A 63 7.87 -9.27 8.95
N ASP A 64 6.97 -10.26 8.97
CA ASP A 64 6.43 -10.89 7.75
C ASP A 64 5.55 -9.91 6.97
N ALA A 65 4.74 -9.10 7.67
CA ALA A 65 3.95 -8.04 7.06
C ALA A 65 4.86 -7.05 6.33
N ARG A 66 5.89 -6.53 7.00
CA ARG A 66 6.86 -5.59 6.42
C ARG A 66 7.58 -6.18 5.21
N ALA A 67 7.97 -7.44 5.30
CA ALA A 67 8.65 -8.14 4.22
C ALA A 67 7.73 -8.39 3.03
N ALA A 68 6.45 -8.68 3.25
CA ALA A 68 5.45 -8.85 2.18
C ALA A 68 5.18 -7.53 1.43
N ILE A 69 5.16 -6.40 2.14
CA ILE A 69 5.03 -5.07 1.53
C ILE A 69 6.22 -4.80 0.60
N ARG A 70 7.45 -5.06 1.07
CA ARG A 70 8.67 -4.95 0.25
C ARG A 70 8.64 -5.92 -0.93
N ALA A 71 8.19 -7.16 -0.74
CA ALA A 71 8.18 -8.18 -1.78
C ALA A 71 7.43 -7.74 -3.04
N VAL A 72 6.32 -7.00 -2.90
CA VAL A 72 5.59 -6.49 -4.07
C VAL A 72 6.42 -5.51 -4.88
N PHE A 73 7.15 -4.59 -4.24
CA PHE A 73 8.05 -3.69 -4.97
C PHE A 73 9.19 -4.44 -5.65
N HIS A 74 9.73 -5.49 -5.01
CA HIS A 74 10.85 -6.23 -5.58
C HIS A 74 10.45 -7.19 -6.72
N ASP A 75 9.22 -7.72 -6.71
CA ASP A 75 8.67 -8.48 -7.83
C ASP A 75 8.26 -7.53 -8.97
N CYS A 76 7.38 -6.57 -8.69
CA CYS A 76 6.81 -5.69 -9.70
C CYS A 76 7.79 -4.62 -10.22
N GLY A 77 8.70 -4.15 -9.37
CA GLY A 77 9.47 -2.93 -9.58
C GLY A 77 10.61 -3.08 -10.58
N ALA A 78 11.04 -4.29 -10.92
CA ALA A 78 12.03 -4.56 -11.96
C ALA A 78 11.39 -4.49 -13.38
N TRP A 79 10.63 -3.42 -13.62
CA TRP A 79 9.88 -3.13 -14.84
C TRP A 79 9.96 -1.65 -15.19
N ASN A 80 9.79 -1.32 -16.48
CA ASN A 80 9.54 0.04 -16.96
C ASN A 80 8.57 0.04 -18.15
N THR A 81 8.10 1.22 -18.54
CA THR A 81 7.08 1.37 -19.60
C THR A 81 7.51 0.83 -20.97
N ALA A 82 8.81 0.77 -21.27
CA ALA A 82 9.30 0.22 -22.54
C ALA A 82 9.12 -1.31 -22.63
N GLN A 83 8.96 -2.01 -21.49
CA GLN A 83 8.71 -3.45 -21.47
C GLN A 83 7.24 -3.82 -21.76
N GLY A 84 6.30 -2.87 -21.72
CA GLY A 84 4.89 -3.14 -21.98
C GLY A 84 4.31 -4.24 -21.08
N ALA A 85 3.79 -5.32 -21.68
CA ALA A 85 3.14 -6.44 -20.99
C ALA A 85 4.11 -7.61 -20.67
N THR A 86 5.39 -7.32 -20.48
CA THR A 86 6.42 -8.33 -20.12
C THR A 86 7.14 -7.95 -18.83
N GLY A 87 7.47 -8.93 -17.99
CA GLY A 87 8.02 -8.70 -16.64
C GLY A 87 6.98 -8.07 -15.70
N GLY A 88 7.44 -7.35 -14.68
CA GLY A 88 6.55 -6.66 -13.73
C GLY A 88 6.04 -7.61 -12.67
N CYS A 89 4.76 -7.49 -12.30
CA CYS A 89 4.18 -8.36 -11.28
C CYS A 89 3.87 -9.75 -11.86
N ASP A 90 4.89 -10.59 -11.99
CA ASP A 90 4.77 -11.91 -12.62
C ASP A 90 5.33 -13.05 -11.75
N GLY A 91 5.69 -12.76 -10.50
CA GLY A 91 6.19 -13.75 -9.55
C GLY A 91 7.61 -14.24 -9.85
N SER A 92 8.32 -13.63 -10.81
CA SER A 92 9.68 -14.01 -11.19
C SER A 92 10.62 -13.99 -9.98
N LEU A 93 10.42 -13.08 -9.03
CA LEU A 93 11.19 -13.01 -7.79
C LEU A 93 11.20 -14.35 -7.02
N ALA A 94 10.12 -15.13 -7.10
CA ALA A 94 9.97 -16.42 -6.42
C ALA A 94 10.20 -17.65 -7.32
N LEU A 95 10.08 -17.47 -8.63
CA LEU A 95 9.96 -18.54 -9.61
C LEU A 95 11.14 -18.62 -10.57
N ALA A 96 11.79 -17.50 -10.87
CA ALA A 96 12.91 -17.43 -11.78
C ALA A 96 14.22 -17.86 -11.09
N PRO A 97 15.06 -18.66 -11.74
CA PRO A 97 16.35 -19.06 -11.19
C PRO A 97 17.25 -17.86 -10.89
N GLY A 98 17.75 -17.77 -9.65
CA GLY A 98 18.76 -16.79 -9.23
C GLY A 98 18.26 -15.36 -9.01
N GLU A 99 16.98 -15.05 -9.25
CA GLU A 99 16.47 -13.68 -9.04
C GLU A 99 16.41 -13.31 -7.57
N ILE A 100 15.92 -14.20 -6.70
CA ILE A 100 15.88 -13.98 -5.25
C ILE A 100 17.27 -13.84 -4.62
N ASP A 101 18.30 -14.39 -5.28
CA ASP A 101 19.68 -14.42 -4.78
C ASP A 101 20.45 -13.14 -5.11
N ARG A 102 19.87 -12.23 -5.91
CA ARG A 102 20.49 -10.94 -6.25
C ARG A 102 20.63 -10.06 -5.01
N ASP A 103 21.67 -9.22 -5.02
CA ASP A 103 22.04 -8.38 -3.87
C ASP A 103 20.90 -7.45 -3.43
N GLU A 104 20.18 -6.85 -4.39
CA GLU A 104 19.03 -5.98 -4.12
C GLU A 104 17.86 -6.71 -3.44
N ASN A 105 17.78 -8.03 -3.55
CA ASN A 105 16.71 -8.86 -2.98
C ASN A 105 17.07 -9.48 -1.62
N LYS A 106 18.28 -9.22 -1.10
CA LYS A 106 18.73 -9.71 0.21
C LYS A 106 17.70 -9.44 1.31
N GLY A 107 17.41 -10.47 2.09
CA GLY A 107 16.42 -10.46 3.19
C GLY A 107 14.99 -10.82 2.79
N LEU A 108 14.68 -11.03 1.49
CA LEU A 108 13.34 -11.45 1.06
C LEU A 108 13.13 -12.97 0.99
N ALA A 109 14.21 -13.77 1.05
CA ALA A 109 14.14 -15.22 0.84
C ALA A 109 13.10 -15.93 1.72
N ASN A 110 13.02 -15.58 3.02
CA ASN A 110 12.07 -16.21 3.95
C ASN A 110 10.62 -15.91 3.61
N ILE A 111 10.27 -14.64 3.35
CA ILE A 111 8.90 -14.27 3.01
C ILE A 111 8.50 -14.82 1.65
N ILE A 112 9.41 -14.77 0.67
CA ILE A 112 9.16 -15.30 -0.68
C ILE A 112 8.94 -16.82 -0.64
N SER A 113 9.75 -17.56 0.13
CA SER A 113 9.52 -18.99 0.35
C SER A 113 8.16 -19.25 1.02
N THR A 114 7.76 -18.42 1.98
CA THR A 114 6.46 -18.55 2.67
C THR A 114 5.30 -18.32 1.71
N LEU A 115 5.33 -17.24 0.94
CA LEU A 115 4.28 -16.90 -0.01
C LEU A 115 4.19 -17.93 -1.15
N LYS A 116 5.32 -18.45 -1.63
CA LYS A 116 5.34 -19.55 -2.61
C LYS A 116 4.68 -20.82 -2.07
N ASN A 117 4.94 -21.18 -0.81
CA ASN A 117 4.31 -22.33 -0.17
C ASN A 117 2.80 -22.13 0.03
N LEU A 118 2.37 -20.93 0.43
CA LEU A 118 0.94 -20.60 0.53
C LEU A 118 0.25 -20.64 -0.83
N ALA A 119 0.89 -20.13 -1.89
CA ALA A 119 0.36 -20.20 -3.25
C ALA A 119 0.13 -21.66 -3.66
N SER A 120 1.10 -22.54 -3.39
CA SER A 120 0.96 -23.99 -3.62
C SER A 120 -0.14 -24.63 -2.77
N GLN A 121 -0.24 -24.27 -1.49
CA GLN A 121 -1.24 -24.79 -0.57
C GLN A 121 -2.67 -24.45 -1.01
N TYR A 122 -2.90 -23.20 -1.41
CA TYR A 122 -4.20 -22.70 -1.83
C TYR A 122 -4.47 -22.88 -3.33
N LYS A 123 -3.50 -23.42 -4.08
CA LYS A 123 -3.58 -23.67 -5.53
C LYS A 123 -3.89 -22.39 -6.33
N VAL A 124 -3.16 -21.32 -6.02
CA VAL A 124 -3.23 -20.02 -6.73
C VAL A 124 -1.86 -19.67 -7.32
N GLY A 125 -1.82 -18.73 -8.26
CA GLY A 125 -0.55 -18.24 -8.83
C GLY A 125 0.33 -17.55 -7.79
N VAL A 126 1.65 -17.70 -7.94
CA VAL A 126 2.63 -17.10 -7.03
C VAL A 126 2.66 -15.58 -7.18
N ALA A 127 2.56 -15.07 -8.42
CA ALA A 127 2.50 -13.64 -8.71
C ALA A 127 1.31 -12.96 -7.99
N ASP A 128 0.13 -13.58 -8.09
CA ASP A 128 -1.07 -13.11 -7.43
C ASP A 128 -0.96 -13.21 -5.90
N MET A 129 -0.35 -14.28 -5.37
CA MET A 129 -0.11 -14.41 -3.93
C MET A 129 0.81 -13.32 -3.40
N ILE A 130 1.90 -12.97 -4.11
CA ILE A 130 2.82 -11.89 -3.69
C ILE A 130 2.08 -10.56 -3.61
N VAL A 131 1.38 -10.17 -4.69
CA VAL A 131 0.66 -8.89 -4.72
C VAL A 131 -0.48 -8.84 -3.71
N PHE A 132 -1.29 -9.90 -3.61
CA PHE A 132 -2.37 -9.96 -2.64
C PHE A 132 -1.83 -9.88 -1.21
N ALA A 133 -0.75 -10.61 -0.89
CA ALA A 133 -0.14 -10.60 0.43
C ALA A 133 0.42 -9.24 0.82
N GLY A 134 1.13 -8.54 -0.08
CA GLY A 134 1.61 -7.19 0.23
C GLY A 134 0.49 -6.17 0.40
N ASN A 135 -0.51 -6.16 -0.49
CA ASN A 135 -1.68 -5.29 -0.35
C ASN A 135 -2.48 -5.60 0.92
N HIS A 136 -2.55 -6.88 1.30
CA HIS A 136 -3.14 -7.32 2.55
C HIS A 136 -2.35 -6.83 3.76
N ALA A 137 -1.02 -6.97 3.73
CA ALA A 137 -0.16 -6.47 4.80
C ALA A 137 -0.33 -4.96 5.01
N ILE A 138 -0.41 -4.17 3.93
CA ILE A 138 -0.66 -2.72 4.00
C ILE A 138 -1.94 -2.43 4.79
N VAL A 139 -3.09 -3.01 4.43
CA VAL A 139 -4.35 -2.71 5.13
C VAL A 139 -4.46 -3.34 6.53
N THR A 140 -3.70 -4.41 6.78
CA THR A 140 -3.65 -5.07 8.09
C THR A 140 -2.86 -4.25 9.10
N CYS A 141 -1.80 -3.59 8.63
CA CYS A 141 -1.03 -2.65 9.42
C CYS A 141 -1.91 -1.55 10.00
N PRO A 142 -1.82 -1.24 11.32
CA PRO A 142 -2.67 -0.22 11.93
C PRO A 142 -2.51 1.14 11.26
N GLY A 143 -3.61 1.68 10.73
CA GLY A 143 -3.60 2.95 9.97
C GLY A 143 -3.42 2.81 8.46
N GLY A 144 -3.24 1.59 7.97
CA GLY A 144 -2.99 1.27 6.57
C GLY A 144 -4.21 1.42 5.66
N PRO A 145 -4.03 1.96 4.43
CA PRO A 145 -5.11 2.10 3.47
C PRO A 145 -5.43 0.79 2.76
N ARG A 146 -6.67 0.64 2.29
CA ARG A 146 -7.00 -0.40 1.30
C ARG A 146 -6.45 -0.03 -0.08
N VAL A 147 -5.70 -0.95 -0.68
CA VAL A 147 -5.22 -0.87 -2.06
C VAL A 147 -6.14 -1.66 -3.00
N GLN A 148 -6.48 -1.07 -4.15
CA GLN A 148 -7.21 -1.77 -5.20
C GLN A 148 -6.41 -3.01 -5.65
N THR A 149 -7.01 -4.19 -5.59
CA THR A 149 -6.31 -5.46 -5.77
C THR A 149 -7.00 -6.32 -6.81
N TRP A 150 -6.32 -6.48 -7.95
CA TRP A 150 -6.74 -7.34 -9.05
C TRP A 150 -5.98 -8.66 -9.01
N ILE A 151 -6.64 -9.76 -9.34
CA ILE A 151 -6.08 -11.11 -9.43
C ILE A 151 -6.23 -11.64 -10.86
N GLY A 152 -5.22 -12.33 -11.37
CA GLY A 152 -5.20 -12.90 -12.71
C GLY A 152 -3.83 -12.83 -13.38
N ARG A 153 -2.75 -12.65 -12.60
CA ARG A 153 -1.39 -12.58 -13.13
C ARG A 153 -0.96 -13.95 -13.66
N LYS A 154 -0.09 -13.92 -14.66
CA LYS A 154 0.56 -15.11 -15.17
C LYS A 154 1.93 -15.25 -14.52
N ASP A 155 2.16 -16.38 -13.87
CA ASP A 155 3.45 -16.73 -13.29
C ASP A 155 4.55 -16.82 -14.38
N SER A 156 5.74 -16.32 -14.05
CA SER A 156 6.91 -16.29 -14.94
C SER A 156 8.12 -16.94 -14.27
N THR A 157 8.84 -17.77 -15.02
CA THR A 157 10.16 -18.30 -14.63
C THR A 157 11.31 -17.55 -15.31
N THR A 158 10.99 -16.46 -16.03
CA THR A 158 11.99 -15.60 -16.67
C THR A 158 12.43 -14.55 -15.66
N PRO A 159 13.73 -14.44 -15.35
CA PRO A 159 14.19 -13.48 -14.36
C PRO A 159 14.00 -12.05 -14.85
N ALA A 160 13.63 -11.14 -13.95
CA ALA A 160 13.47 -9.74 -14.27
C ALA A 160 14.80 -9.09 -14.73
N PRO A 161 14.78 -8.04 -15.57
CA PRO A 161 15.99 -7.35 -15.99
C PRO A 161 16.78 -6.76 -14.81
N ASN A 162 18.11 -6.78 -14.90
CA ASN A 162 18.98 -6.14 -13.92
C ASN A 162 18.90 -4.61 -13.99
N GLY A 163 19.25 -3.93 -12.88
CA GLY A 163 19.40 -2.47 -12.86
C GLY A 163 18.10 -1.66 -12.90
N LEU A 164 16.95 -2.32 -12.73
CA LEU A 164 15.63 -1.65 -12.70
C LEU A 164 15.08 -1.44 -11.28
N LEU A 165 15.76 -1.94 -10.26
CA LEU A 165 15.49 -1.64 -8.85
C LEU A 165 16.45 -0.56 -8.34
N PRO A 166 16.01 0.33 -7.43
CA PRO A 166 16.81 1.44 -6.93
C PRO A 166 17.91 0.97 -5.98
N ASP A 167 19.08 1.60 -6.08
CA ASP A 167 20.16 1.45 -5.11
C ASP A 167 20.01 2.48 -3.97
N VAL A 168 20.28 2.04 -2.73
CA VAL A 168 20.13 2.84 -1.51
C VAL A 168 21.09 4.05 -1.45
N ASN A 169 22.17 4.03 -2.22
CA ASN A 169 23.17 5.10 -2.31
C ASN A 169 23.03 5.94 -3.58
N ALA A 170 22.13 5.61 -4.50
CA ALA A 170 22.00 6.30 -5.78
C ALA A 170 21.71 7.81 -5.62
N PRO A 171 22.12 8.65 -6.59
CA PRO A 171 21.69 10.03 -6.68
C PRO A 171 20.17 10.17 -6.82
N ALA A 172 19.59 11.22 -6.24
CA ALA A 172 18.15 11.45 -6.34
C ALA A 172 17.65 11.67 -7.78
N ALA A 173 18.49 12.26 -8.65
CA ALA A 173 18.16 12.44 -10.06
C ALA A 173 17.99 11.09 -10.77
N ASP A 174 18.90 10.14 -10.53
CA ASP A 174 18.85 8.80 -11.11
C ASP A 174 17.64 8.02 -10.59
N LEU A 175 17.32 8.15 -9.30
CA LEU A 175 16.13 7.55 -8.70
C LEU A 175 14.83 8.15 -9.24
N SER A 176 14.74 9.48 -9.38
CA SER A 176 13.58 10.14 -9.99
C SER A 176 13.41 9.72 -11.46
N ALA A 177 14.50 9.64 -12.23
CA ALA A 177 14.49 9.15 -13.61
C ALA A 177 14.05 7.68 -13.69
N LEU A 178 14.56 6.83 -12.79
CA LEU A 178 14.19 5.41 -12.71
C LEU A 178 12.69 5.24 -12.52
N PHE A 179 12.08 5.96 -11.57
CA PHE A 179 10.64 5.89 -11.32
C PHE A 179 9.81 6.55 -12.43
N THR A 180 10.31 7.63 -13.04
CA THR A 180 9.69 8.25 -14.22
C THR A 180 9.60 7.26 -15.38
N ALA A 181 10.64 6.43 -15.60
CA ALA A 181 10.62 5.38 -16.62
C ALA A 181 9.56 4.29 -16.35
N LYS A 182 9.17 4.08 -15.09
CA LYS A 182 8.04 3.22 -14.67
C LYS A 182 6.67 3.90 -14.85
N GLY A 183 6.68 5.15 -15.31
CA GLY A 183 5.49 5.98 -15.46
C GLY A 183 5.05 6.66 -14.16
N PHE A 184 5.85 6.64 -13.09
CA PHE A 184 5.52 7.33 -11.85
C PHE A 184 5.88 8.81 -11.89
N SER A 185 5.03 9.63 -11.28
CA SER A 185 5.34 11.03 -10.99
C SER A 185 6.20 11.17 -9.74
N ASP A 186 6.78 12.35 -9.52
CA ASP A 186 7.47 12.66 -8.26
C ASP A 186 6.58 12.49 -7.03
N ARG A 187 5.26 12.73 -7.17
CA ARG A 187 4.28 12.50 -6.12
C ARG A 187 4.09 11.02 -5.84
N ASP A 188 4.06 10.19 -6.88
CA ASP A 188 3.93 8.74 -6.73
C ASP A 188 5.18 8.17 -6.03
N LEU A 189 6.38 8.61 -6.45
CA LEU A 189 7.64 8.24 -5.79
C LEU A 189 7.64 8.69 -4.32
N ALA A 190 7.33 9.95 -4.04
CA ALA A 190 7.25 10.45 -2.66
C ALA A 190 6.24 9.67 -1.81
N ALA A 191 5.10 9.27 -2.38
CA ALA A 191 4.09 8.49 -1.67
C ALA A 191 4.59 7.06 -1.38
N LEU A 192 5.16 6.37 -2.38
CA LEU A 192 5.67 5.01 -2.27
C LEU A 192 6.82 4.88 -1.26
N LEU A 193 7.69 5.88 -1.14
CA LEU A 193 8.72 5.94 -0.10
C LEU A 193 8.13 5.80 1.31
N GLY A 194 6.90 6.26 1.53
CA GLY A 194 6.20 6.13 2.81
C GLY A 194 6.02 4.69 3.30
N ALA A 195 6.15 3.67 2.44
CA ALA A 195 6.19 2.27 2.87
C ALA A 195 7.31 2.00 3.90
N HIS A 196 8.35 2.84 3.92
CA HIS A 196 9.41 2.80 4.91
C HIS A 196 8.94 3.12 6.34
N SER A 197 7.74 3.68 6.53
CA SER A 197 7.13 3.80 7.87
C SER A 197 6.91 2.43 8.55
N THR A 198 6.76 1.36 7.76
CA THR A 198 6.71 -0.01 8.27
C THR A 198 7.91 -0.80 7.77
N SER A 199 9.13 -0.42 8.16
CA SER A 199 10.36 -1.09 7.70
C SER A 199 11.45 -1.18 8.76
N ASN A 200 12.33 -2.18 8.58
CA ASN A 200 13.60 -2.34 9.29
C ASN A 200 14.67 -2.69 8.26
N GLN A 201 15.90 -2.25 8.50
CA GLN A 201 17.03 -2.53 7.64
C GLN A 201 17.95 -3.58 8.25
N PHE A 202 18.47 -4.49 7.43
CA PHE A 202 19.39 -5.55 7.89
C PHE A 202 20.65 -5.69 7.04
N ASN A 203 20.63 -5.18 5.80
CA ASN A 203 21.62 -5.56 4.78
C ASN A 203 22.43 -4.38 4.22
N PHE A 204 21.98 -3.12 4.39
CA PHE A 204 22.71 -1.98 3.85
C PHE A 204 23.78 -1.48 4.83
N ASP A 205 23.44 -1.41 6.11
CA ASP A 205 24.37 -1.08 7.19
C ASP A 205 24.34 -2.20 8.22
N THR A 206 25.33 -3.08 8.12
CA THR A 206 25.47 -4.27 8.96
C THR A 206 26.25 -4.00 10.25
N SER A 207 26.58 -2.74 10.56
CA SER A 207 27.20 -2.40 11.83
C SER A 207 26.31 -2.81 13.00
N THR A 208 26.93 -3.24 14.10
CA THR A 208 26.21 -3.66 15.32
C THR A 208 25.26 -2.59 15.84
N SER A 209 25.60 -1.32 15.63
CA SER A 209 24.75 -0.20 16.03
C SER A 209 23.51 -0.05 15.16
N ASN A 210 23.50 -0.50 13.91
CA ASN A 210 22.43 -0.16 12.96
C ASN A 210 21.65 -1.36 12.42
N VAL A 211 22.22 -2.57 12.43
CA VAL A 211 21.51 -3.78 11.98
C VAL A 211 20.17 -3.94 12.73
N GLY A 212 19.09 -4.16 11.98
CA GLY A 212 17.73 -4.28 12.49
C GLY A 212 17.03 -2.97 12.82
N LYS A 213 17.68 -1.80 12.69
CA LYS A 213 17.03 -0.51 13.00
C LYS A 213 15.95 -0.13 11.98
N PRO A 214 14.90 0.56 12.44
CA PRO A 214 13.82 1.04 11.59
C PRO A 214 14.14 2.36 10.88
N GLN A 215 13.31 2.68 9.89
CA GLN A 215 13.35 3.97 9.16
C GLN A 215 12.49 5.04 9.84
N ASP A 216 11.69 4.68 10.84
CA ASP A 216 11.03 5.62 11.76
C ASP A 216 10.87 5.02 13.18
N SER A 217 10.33 5.79 14.12
CA SER A 217 10.16 5.39 15.52
C SER A 217 9.00 4.42 15.78
N THR A 218 8.22 4.07 14.76
CA THR A 218 7.00 3.24 14.87
C THR A 218 6.88 2.20 13.73
N PRO A 219 7.88 1.32 13.52
CA PRO A 219 7.92 0.38 12.39
C PRO A 219 6.78 -0.66 12.36
N GLY A 220 5.96 -0.73 13.40
CA GLY A 220 4.78 -1.58 13.50
C GLY A 220 3.46 -0.88 13.16
N ILE A 221 3.48 0.42 12.84
CA ILE A 221 2.31 1.26 12.60
C ILE A 221 2.44 1.92 11.22
N TRP A 222 1.36 1.93 10.46
CA TRP A 222 1.32 2.61 9.16
C TRP A 222 0.95 4.09 9.38
N ASP A 223 1.96 4.94 9.57
CA ASP A 223 1.77 6.36 9.83
C ASP A 223 2.75 7.26 9.03
N VAL A 224 2.77 8.55 9.35
CA VAL A 224 3.56 9.55 8.61
C VAL A 224 4.81 10.01 9.35
N LYS A 225 5.24 9.32 10.42
CA LYS A 225 6.45 9.71 11.16
C LYS A 225 7.70 9.61 10.31
N TYR A 226 7.78 8.61 9.43
CA TYR A 226 8.82 8.47 8.41
C TYR A 226 9.18 9.79 7.73
N TYR A 227 8.18 10.58 7.31
CA TYR A 227 8.44 11.84 6.60
C TYR A 227 9.14 12.88 7.48
N SER A 228 8.66 13.10 8.71
CA SER A 228 9.30 14.04 9.63
C SER A 228 10.66 13.55 10.13
N GLU A 229 10.79 12.25 10.38
CA GLU A 229 11.99 11.65 10.96
C GLU A 229 13.09 11.42 9.92
N THR A 230 12.75 11.31 8.63
CA THR A 230 13.75 11.39 7.55
C THR A 230 14.41 12.78 7.49
N LEU A 231 13.63 13.85 7.74
CA LEU A 231 14.13 15.22 7.73
C LEU A 231 14.90 15.56 9.01
N ASN A 232 14.44 15.04 10.16
CA ASN A 232 15.03 15.27 11.48
C ASN A 232 15.05 13.95 12.27
N PRO A 233 16.07 13.09 12.07
CA PRO A 233 16.08 11.74 12.63
C PRO A 233 16.28 11.73 14.15
N PRO A 234 15.41 11.05 14.91
CA PRO A 234 15.62 10.81 16.33
C PRO A 234 16.66 9.70 16.55
N GLN A 235 17.10 9.55 17.80
CA GLN A 235 17.96 8.41 18.17
C GLN A 235 17.24 7.09 17.92
N GLY A 236 17.96 6.12 17.34
CA GLY A 236 17.45 4.77 17.09
C GLY A 236 16.84 4.57 15.70
N VAL A 237 16.66 5.64 14.92
CA VAL A 237 16.22 5.59 13.53
C VAL A 237 17.41 5.65 12.58
N VAL A 238 17.33 4.90 11.47
CA VAL A 238 18.33 4.92 10.39
C VAL A 238 17.69 5.44 9.11
N VAL A 239 18.20 6.57 8.62
CA VAL A 239 17.78 7.17 7.36
C VAL A 239 18.62 6.63 6.22
N PHE A 240 17.97 6.08 5.19
CA PHE A 240 18.68 5.66 3.99
C PHE A 240 19.27 6.88 3.25
N PRO A 241 20.49 6.77 2.70
CA PRO A 241 21.06 7.85 1.90
C PRO A 241 20.15 8.30 0.75
N SER A 242 19.52 7.36 0.03
CA SER A 242 18.52 7.63 -1.02
C SER A 242 17.35 8.48 -0.53
N ASP A 243 16.76 8.12 0.60
CA ASP A 243 15.61 8.79 1.19
C ASP A 243 15.96 10.23 1.57
N SER A 244 17.12 10.42 2.21
CA SER A 244 17.61 11.75 2.57
C SER A 244 17.84 12.66 1.36
N LYS A 245 18.28 12.09 0.23
CA LYS A 245 18.49 12.81 -1.03
C LYS A 245 17.17 13.13 -1.72
N LEU A 246 16.26 12.16 -1.80
CA LEU A 246 14.94 12.31 -2.41
C LEU A 246 14.06 13.30 -1.65
N ALA A 247 14.12 13.31 -0.32
CA ALA A 247 13.42 14.28 0.52
C ALA A 247 13.84 15.74 0.25
N LYS A 248 15.03 15.96 -0.34
CA LYS A 248 15.58 17.29 -0.69
C LYS A 248 15.54 17.58 -2.19
N TYR A 249 15.18 16.60 -3.02
CA TYR A 249 15.14 16.76 -4.47
C TYR A 249 13.92 17.59 -4.89
N ALA A 250 14.06 18.57 -5.80
CA ALA A 250 13.08 19.63 -5.97
C ALA A 250 11.62 19.16 -6.18
N GLY A 251 11.41 18.15 -7.04
CA GLY A 251 10.08 17.61 -7.31
C GLY A 251 9.57 16.68 -6.20
N VAL A 252 10.36 15.65 -5.88
CA VAL A 252 10.01 14.62 -4.87
C VAL A 252 9.93 15.22 -3.47
N GLY A 253 10.90 16.03 -3.06
CA GLY A 253 11.00 16.66 -1.74
C GLY A 253 9.84 17.61 -1.43
N LYS A 254 9.28 18.29 -2.44
CA LYS A 254 8.05 19.09 -2.28
C LYS A 254 6.86 18.21 -1.88
N GLU A 255 6.67 17.08 -2.56
CA GLU A 255 5.57 16.15 -2.27
C GLU A 255 5.80 15.41 -0.95
N PHE A 256 7.05 14.99 -0.68
CA PHE A 256 7.52 14.37 0.55
C PHE A 256 7.20 15.24 1.78
N SER A 257 7.58 16.53 1.74
CA SER A 257 7.26 17.49 2.80
C SER A 257 5.76 17.68 2.98
N GLY A 258 4.99 17.54 1.89
CA GLY A 258 3.54 17.64 1.90
C GLY A 258 2.81 16.46 2.56
N PHE A 259 3.51 15.37 2.91
CA PHE A 259 2.96 14.23 3.65
C PHE A 259 3.27 14.27 5.15
N VAL A 260 4.19 15.13 5.59
CA VAL A 260 4.46 15.37 7.02
C VAL A 260 3.16 15.73 7.73
N ASN A 261 2.83 14.97 8.79
CA ASN A 261 1.60 15.12 9.58
C ASN A 261 0.27 15.01 8.78
N ASN A 262 0.29 14.45 7.57
CA ASN A 262 -0.88 14.38 6.68
C ASN A 262 -1.16 12.96 6.19
N ALA A 263 -1.51 12.08 7.13
CA ALA A 263 -1.83 10.67 6.85
C ALA A 263 -2.98 10.50 5.86
N GLY A 264 -4.00 11.37 5.90
CA GLY A 264 -5.12 11.31 4.96
C GLY A 264 -4.68 11.54 3.50
N LYS A 265 -3.84 12.55 3.26
CA LYS A 265 -3.28 12.82 1.93
C LYS A 265 -2.34 11.69 1.49
N TRP A 266 -1.48 11.21 2.38
CA TRP A 266 -0.53 10.15 2.07
C TRP A 266 -1.23 8.83 1.74
N ASN A 267 -2.13 8.35 2.59
CA ASN A 267 -2.81 7.07 2.41
C ASN A 267 -3.51 6.95 1.04
N GLY A 268 -4.24 7.99 0.63
CA GLY A 268 -4.87 8.00 -0.69
C GLY A 268 -3.84 7.93 -1.83
N LYS A 269 -2.76 8.70 -1.74
CA LYS A 269 -1.73 8.72 -2.80
C LYS A 269 -0.87 7.46 -2.84
N PHE A 270 -0.58 6.88 -1.67
CA PHE A 270 0.09 5.59 -1.58
C PHE A 270 -0.77 4.50 -2.21
N ALA A 271 -2.06 4.42 -1.87
CA ALA A 271 -2.95 3.42 -2.43
C ALA A 271 -3.10 3.55 -3.96
N ASP A 272 -3.21 4.77 -4.49
CA ASP A 272 -3.23 5.03 -5.94
C ASP A 272 -1.94 4.51 -6.62
N ALA A 273 -0.77 4.89 -6.08
CA ALA A 273 0.53 4.51 -6.65
C ALA A 273 0.81 3.01 -6.54
N MET A 274 0.43 2.39 -5.42
CA MET A 274 0.56 0.95 -5.18
C MET A 274 -0.35 0.14 -6.12
N ALA A 275 -1.60 0.58 -6.31
CA ALA A 275 -2.53 -0.05 -7.26
C ALA A 275 -2.01 0.03 -8.69
N LYS A 276 -1.37 1.15 -9.07
CA LYS A 276 -0.70 1.30 -10.35
C LYS A 276 0.50 0.36 -10.49
N MET A 277 1.35 0.26 -9.47
CA MET A 277 2.48 -0.67 -9.46
C MET A 277 2.02 -2.12 -9.63
N ALA A 278 0.93 -2.50 -8.96
CA ALA A 278 0.36 -3.84 -9.02
C ALA A 278 -0.12 -4.25 -10.43
N LEU A 279 -0.17 -3.32 -11.40
CA LEU A 279 -0.51 -3.57 -12.80
C LEU A 279 0.71 -3.54 -13.74
N PHE A 280 1.93 -3.41 -13.21
CA PHE A 280 3.14 -3.55 -14.02
C PHE A 280 3.20 -4.96 -14.62
N GLY A 281 3.51 -5.03 -15.92
CA GLY A 281 3.46 -6.30 -16.66
C GLY A 281 2.09 -6.69 -17.23
N SER A 282 0.98 -6.07 -16.81
CA SER A 282 -0.35 -6.38 -17.34
C SER A 282 -0.75 -5.55 -18.58
N GLY A 283 0.20 -4.76 -19.11
CA GLY A 283 -0.08 -3.76 -20.15
C GLY A 283 -0.97 -2.61 -19.64
N GLY A 284 -1.02 -2.39 -18.33
CA GLY A 284 -1.87 -1.38 -17.68
C GLY A 284 -3.37 -1.70 -17.75
N LYS A 285 -3.71 -2.97 -18.02
CA LYS A 285 -5.10 -3.42 -18.19
C LYS A 285 -5.49 -4.36 -17.06
N THR A 286 -6.79 -4.35 -16.75
CA THR A 286 -7.46 -5.28 -15.84
C THR A 286 -8.31 -6.30 -16.60
N SER A 287 -8.32 -6.24 -17.93
CA SER A 287 -9.01 -7.23 -18.77
C SER A 287 -8.46 -8.63 -18.50
N GLY A 288 -9.34 -9.60 -18.23
CA GLY A 288 -8.97 -10.93 -17.75
C GLY A 288 -8.67 -11.06 -16.23
N MET A 289 -8.64 -9.97 -15.46
CA MET A 289 -8.40 -9.99 -14.01
C MET A 289 -9.69 -9.78 -13.19
N SER A 290 -9.81 -10.47 -12.05
CA SER A 290 -10.92 -10.27 -11.10
C SER A 290 -10.59 -9.20 -10.07
N ASP A 291 -11.52 -8.28 -9.79
CA ASP A 291 -11.40 -7.35 -8.67
C ASP A 291 -11.62 -8.11 -7.35
N CYS A 292 -10.56 -8.22 -6.55
CA CYS A 292 -10.54 -8.90 -5.26
C CYS A 292 -10.32 -7.93 -4.09
N THR A 293 -10.53 -6.63 -4.30
CA THR A 293 -10.34 -5.59 -3.28
C THR A 293 -11.19 -5.83 -2.03
N ASP A 294 -12.39 -6.39 -2.20
CA ASP A 294 -13.31 -6.73 -1.10
C ASP A 294 -12.92 -8.01 -0.34
N SER A 295 -11.96 -8.79 -0.86
CA SER A 295 -11.40 -9.94 -0.13
C SER A 295 -10.34 -9.52 0.91
N LEU A 296 -9.84 -8.28 0.85
CA LEU A 296 -8.92 -7.74 1.85
C LEU A 296 -9.66 -7.42 3.17
N PRO A 297 -9.01 -7.49 4.35
CA PRO A 297 -9.63 -7.23 5.64
C PRO A 297 -10.05 -5.77 5.74
N LYS A 298 -10.95 -5.44 6.68
CA LYS A 298 -11.35 -4.06 6.95
C LYS A 298 -10.16 -3.23 7.45
N GLU A 299 -10.13 -1.95 7.08
CA GLU A 299 -9.11 -1.02 7.56
C GLU A 299 -9.16 -0.96 9.10
N THR A 300 -8.00 -1.12 9.72
CA THR A 300 -7.84 -1.04 11.17
C THR A 300 -7.51 0.39 11.56
N ASN A 301 -8.28 0.97 12.48
CA ASN A 301 -8.00 2.32 12.97
C ASN A 301 -7.01 2.22 14.13
N ALA A 302 -5.79 2.73 13.95
CA ALA A 302 -4.73 2.71 14.97
C ALA A 302 -5.21 3.22 16.34
N LYS A 303 -6.07 4.25 16.38
CA LYS A 303 -6.63 4.77 17.64
C LYS A 303 -7.60 3.80 18.33
N ARG A 304 -8.33 2.99 17.55
CA ARG A 304 -9.30 2.01 18.06
C ARG A 304 -8.58 0.77 18.60
N GLU A 305 -7.50 0.34 17.96
CA GLU A 305 -6.78 -0.87 18.33
C GLU A 305 -5.82 -0.66 19.51
N VAL A 306 -5.11 0.47 19.58
CA VAL A 306 -4.32 0.84 20.78
C VAL A 306 -5.21 0.95 22.03
N LYS A 307 -6.47 1.41 21.86
CA LYS A 307 -7.46 1.47 22.95
C LYS A 307 -8.03 0.10 23.31
N ALA A 308 -8.05 -0.85 22.38
CA ALA A 308 -8.51 -2.22 22.63
C ALA A 308 -7.44 -3.10 23.30
N THR A 309 -6.15 -2.81 23.06
CA THR A 309 -5.02 -3.55 23.65
C THR A 309 -4.53 -2.99 24.98
N ASN A 310 -4.91 -1.76 25.34
CA ASN A 310 -4.61 -1.16 26.64
C ASN A 310 -5.90 -0.82 27.42
N PRO A 311 -6.44 -1.76 28.23
CA PRO A 311 -7.70 -1.56 28.97
C PRO A 311 -7.64 -0.43 30.02
N PHE A 312 -6.46 0.15 30.26
CA PHE A 312 -6.23 1.20 31.25
C PHE A 312 -6.02 2.60 30.66
N MET A 313 -6.21 2.80 29.36
CA MET A 313 -6.11 4.15 28.78
C MET A 313 -7.31 5.02 29.23
N PRO A 314 -7.10 6.12 29.97
CA PRO A 314 -8.20 6.95 30.46
C PRO A 314 -9.00 7.53 29.30
N ARG A 315 -10.32 7.51 29.44
CA ARG A 315 -11.23 8.18 28.51
C ARG A 315 -11.19 9.67 28.84
N ASN A 316 -10.47 10.46 28.04
CA ASN A 316 -10.66 11.91 27.98
C ASN A 316 -11.84 12.23 27.08
#